data_AF-A0A2V7TU22-F1
#
_entry.id   AF-A0A2V7TU22-F1
#
_cell.length_a   1.000
_cell.length_b   1.000
_cell.length_c   1.000
_cell.angle_alpha   90.00
_cell.angle_beta   90.00
_cell.angle_gamma   90.00
#
_symmetry.space_group_name_H-M   'P 1'
#
loop_
_entity.id
_entity.type
_entity.pdbx_description
1 polymer ?
#
loop_
_entity_poly.entity_id
_entity_poly.type
_entity_poly.pdbx_seq_one_letter_code
_entity_poly.pdbx_strand_id
1 'polypeptide(L)' 'RFGGDGQWIYATEFVGGVAGIYRHEIPSGRRQLWKEITPADPAGVWLIEPIFTPDGGAYVYTIHRTLSSLYLVEGLR' A
#
# COMPACT_ATOMS: atom_id res chain seq x y z
N ARG A 1 -1.68 -9.34 -7.36
CA ARG A 1 -2.44 -10.59 -7.04
C ARG A 1 -3.54 -10.80 -8.08
N PHE A 2 -3.96 -12.05 -8.35
CA PHE A 2 -5.10 -12.34 -9.23
C PHE A 2 -6.43 -12.16 -8.51
N GLY A 3 -7.44 -11.63 -9.20
CA GLY A 3 -8.84 -11.68 -8.77
C GLY A 3 -9.42 -13.08 -8.89
N GLY A 4 -10.51 -13.36 -8.18
CA GLY A 4 -11.09 -14.70 -8.05
C GLY A 4 -11.64 -15.30 -9.35
N ASP A 5 -11.95 -14.47 -10.33
CA ASP A 5 -12.40 -14.86 -11.67
C ASP A 5 -11.26 -14.95 -12.70
N GLY A 6 -10.02 -14.63 -12.30
CA GLY A 6 -8.86 -14.59 -13.19
C GLY A 6 -8.92 -13.47 -14.24
N GLN A 7 -9.89 -12.55 -14.19
CA GLN A 7 -10.00 -11.44 -15.16
C GLN A 7 -9.14 -10.23 -14.78
N TRP A 8 -8.81 -10.11 -13.50
CA TRP A 8 -8.13 -8.93 -12.95
C TRP A 8 -6.80 -9.28 -12.30
N ILE A 9 -5.83 -8.39 -12.47
CA ILE A 9 -4.61 -8.33 -11.66
C ILE A 9 -4.59 -7.03 -10.87
N TYR A 10 -4.32 -7.14 -9.57
CA TYR A 10 -4.12 -6.00 -8.68
C TYR A 10 -2.63 -5.67 -8.54
N ALA A 11 -2.30 -4.40 -8.72
CA ALA A 11 -0.98 -3.79 -8.54
C ALA A 11 -1.06 -2.65 -7.52
N THR A 12 0.00 -2.50 -6.73
CA THR A 12 0.13 -1.44 -5.72
C THR A 12 1.19 -0.46 -6.19
N GLU A 13 0.84 0.83 -6.24
CA GLU A 13 1.79 1.92 -6.42
C GLU A 13 1.81 2.77 -5.15
N PHE A 14 2.99 2.93 -4.57
CA PHE A 14 3.17 3.69 -3.34
C PHE A 14 3.84 5.04 -3.64
N VAL A 15 3.13 6.13 -3.40
CA VAL A 15 3.61 7.50 -3.62
C VAL A 15 3.24 8.36 -2.43
N GLY A 16 4.24 8.95 -1.77
CA GLY A 16 4.01 9.96 -0.73
C GLY A 16 3.18 9.50 0.46
N GLY A 17 3.28 8.23 0.87
CA GLY A 17 2.49 7.68 1.99
C GLY A 17 1.14 7.09 1.58
N VAL A 18 0.74 7.21 0.32
CA VAL A 18 -0.50 6.67 -0.22
C VAL A 18 -0.21 5.46 -1.10
N ALA A 19 -0.91 4.35 -0.85
CA ALA A 19 -0.92 3.19 -1.74
C ALA A 19 -2.14 3.25 -2.67
N GLY A 20 -1.90 3.57 -3.93
CA GLY A 20 -2.86 3.42 -5.01
C GLY A 20 -2.94 1.97 -5.46
N ILE A 21 -4.12 1.36 -5.33
CA ILE A 21 -4.39 0.01 -5.78
C ILE A 21 -5.07 0.08 -7.14
N TYR A 22 -4.39 -0.42 -8.15
CA TYR A 22 -4.87 -0.47 -9.52
C TYR A 22 -5.28 -1.88 -9.88
N ARG A 23 -6.40 -2.01 -10.59
CA ARG A 23 -6.81 -3.25 -11.24
C ARG A 23 -6.56 -3.16 -12.74
N HIS A 24 -6.03 -4.22 -13.30
CA HIS A 24 -5.78 -4.38 -14.73
C HIS A 24 -6.65 -5.52 -15.25
N GLU A 25 -7.49 -5.23 -16.24
CA GLU A 25 -8.26 -6.23 -16.97
C GLU A 25 -7.32 -6.97 -17.91
N ILE A 26 -7.18 -8.29 -17.73
CA ILE A 26 -6.18 -9.08 -18.47
C ILE A 26 -6.45 -9.06 -19.98
N PRO A 27 -7.68 -9.27 -20.49
CA PRO A 27 -7.91 -9.30 -21.93
C PRO A 27 -7.66 -7.97 -22.64
N SER A 28 -8.02 -6.85 -22.01
CA SER A 28 -7.99 -5.53 -22.64
C SER A 28 -6.74 -4.71 -22.27
N GLY A 29 -6.01 -5.12 -21.23
CA GLY A 29 -4.94 -4.32 -20.61
C GLY A 29 -5.45 -3.07 -19.89
N ARG A 30 -6.78 -2.86 -19.81
CA ARG A 30 -7.37 -1.65 -19.23
C ARG A 30 -7.00 -1.55 -17.76
N ARG A 31 -6.33 -0.45 -17.42
CA ARG A 31 -5.94 -0.10 -16.06
C ARG A 31 -6.95 0.85 -15.43
N GLN A 32 -7.32 0.59 -14.18
CA GLN A 32 -8.24 1.44 -13.43
C GLN A 32 -7.77 1.56 -11.98
N LEU A 33 -7.85 2.77 -11.42
CA LEU A 33 -7.74 2.93 -9.97
C LEU A 33 -8.95 2.25 -9.33
N TRP A 34 -8.68 1.37 -8.36
CA TRP A 34 -9.72 0.68 -7.62
C TRP A 34 -9.88 1.25 -6.21
N LYS A 35 -8.77 1.54 -5.53
CA LYS A 35 -8.79 2.07 -4.16
C LYS A 35 -7.50 2.80 -3.83
N GLU A 36 -7.57 3.76 -2.92
CA GLU A 36 -6.41 4.33 -2.24
C GLU A 36 -6.41 3.90 -0.77
N ILE A 37 -5.23 3.54 -0.26
CA ILE A 37 -5.01 3.17 1.14
C ILE A 37 -4.01 4.15 1.72
N THR A 38 -4.42 4.85 2.78
CA THR A 38 -3.56 5.72 3.58
C THR A 38 -3.60 5.24 5.03
N PRO A 39 -2.46 4.89 5.64
CA PRO A 39 -2.40 4.59 7.06
C PRO A 39 -2.81 5.81 7.88
N ALA A 40 -3.40 5.60 9.07
CA ALA A 40 -3.79 6.72 9.94
C ALA A 40 -2.60 7.62 10.33
N ASP A 41 -1.41 7.03 10.41
CA ASP A 41 -0.14 7.72 10.60
C ASP A 41 0.84 7.27 9.50
N PRO A 42 1.14 8.12 8.50
CA PRO A 42 2.06 7.79 7.42
C PRO A 42 3.55 8.00 7.80
N ALA A 43 3.86 8.48 9.02
CA ALA A 43 5.22 8.79 9.41
C ALA A 43 6.14 7.55 9.31
N GLY A 44 7.23 7.71 8.56
CA GLY A 44 8.22 6.66 8.37
C GLY A 44 7.75 5.48 7.53
N VAL A 45 6.51 5.47 7.01
CA VAL A 45 5.99 4.38 6.17
C VAL A 45 6.68 4.42 4.80
N TRP A 46 7.28 3.31 4.42
CA TRP A 46 7.96 3.17 3.12
C TRP A 46 7.42 2.02 2.27
N LEU A 47 6.54 1.18 2.83
CA LEU A 47 5.86 0.11 2.10
C LEU A 47 4.50 -0.18 2.72
N ILE A 48 3.51 -0.42 1.86
CA ILE A 48 2.18 -0.92 2.21
C ILE A 48 1.93 -2.19 1.41
N GLU A 49 1.68 -3.30 2.10
CA GLU A 49 1.47 -4.61 1.51
C GLU A 49 0.02 -5.08 1.74
N PRO A 50 -0.90 -4.82 0.80
CA PRO A 50 -2.27 -5.23 0.94
C PRO A 50 -2.53 -6.66 0.43
N ILE A 51 -3.46 -7.34 1.09
CA ILE A 51 -4.02 -8.62 0.67
C ILE A 51 -5.53 -8.46 0.54
N PHE A 52 -6.07 -8.93 -0.58
CA PHE A 52 -7.48 -8.79 -0.94
C PHE A 52 -8.16 -10.15 -0.92
N THR A 53 -9.46 -10.18 -0.59
CA THR A 53 -10.30 -11.33 -0.93
C THR A 53 -10.38 -11.47 -2.46
N PRO A 54 -10.59 -12.68 -3.00
CA PRO A 54 -10.62 -12.89 -4.45
C PRO A 54 -11.66 -12.03 -5.17
N ASP A 55 -12.81 -11.78 -4.54
CA ASP A 55 -13.89 -10.91 -5.04
C ASP A 55 -13.62 -9.40 -4.83
N GLY A 56 -12.52 -9.04 -4.14
CA GLY A 56 -12.18 -7.66 -3.80
C GLY A 56 -13.09 -7.03 -2.74
N GLY A 57 -14.00 -7.77 -2.11
CA GLY A 57 -14.95 -7.22 -1.14
C GLY A 57 -14.30 -6.78 0.18
N ALA A 58 -13.19 -7.41 0.56
CA ALA A 58 -12.45 -7.09 1.79
C ALA A 58 -10.93 -7.10 1.56
N TYR A 59 -10.22 -6.44 2.47
CA TYR A 59 -8.76 -6.36 2.43
C TYR A 59 -8.18 -6.14 3.81
N VAL A 60 -6.95 -6.59 3.98
CA VAL A 60 -6.07 -6.25 5.10
C VAL A 60 -4.76 -5.75 4.53
N TYR A 61 -4.00 -4.99 5.31
CA TYR A 61 -2.69 -4.52 4.87
C TYR A 61 -1.71 -4.49 6.04
N THR A 62 -0.45 -4.75 5.72
CA THR A 62 0.68 -4.50 6.60
C THR A 62 1.38 -3.23 6.15
N ILE A 63 1.87 -2.43 7.09
CA ILE A 63 2.77 -1.31 6.81
C ILE A 63 4.16 -1.66 7.32
N HIS A 64 5.19 -1.28 6.55
CA HIS A 64 6.54 -1.22 7.05
C HIS A 64 6.90 0.23 7.27
N ARG A 65 7.39 0.54 8.48
CA ARG A 65 7.79 1.88 8.85
C ARG A 65 9.11 1.91 9.61
N THR A 66 9.87 2.96 9.36
CA THR A 66 11.09 3.29 10.09
C THR A 66 10.86 4.59 10.84
N LEU A 67 10.87 4.52 12.17
CA LEU A 67 10.79 5.69 13.03
C LEU A 67 12.16 6.01 13.60
N SER A 68 12.44 7.29 13.74
CA SER A 68 13.67 7.79 14.34
C SER A 68 13.33 8.85 15.39
N SER A 69 14.16 8.90 16.43
CA SER A 69 14.08 9.91 17.47
C SER A 69 15.40 10.70 17.45
N LEU A 70 15.29 12.03 17.45
CA LEU A 70 16.43 12.93 17.53
C LEU A 70 16.61 13.38 18.97
N TYR A 71 17.82 13.22 19.49
CA TYR A 71 18.20 13.68 20.82
C TYR A 71 19.30 14.72 20.69
N LEU A 72 19.16 15.81 21.44
CA LEU A 72 20.24 16.76 21.67
C LEU A 72 20.86 16.44 23.03
N VAL A 73 22.18 16.25 23.06
CA VAL A 73 22.93 16.04 24.30
C VAL A 73 23.83 17.24 24.54
N GLU A 74 23.67 17.87 25.69
CA GLU A 74 24.46 19.02 26.13
C GLU A 74 25.27 18.65 27.38
N GLY A 75 26.48 19.21 27.53
CA GLY A 75 27.24 19.13 28.79
C GLY A 75 27.98 17.81 29.07
N LEU A 76 28.34 17.02 28.05
CA LEU A 76 29.28 15.91 28.24
C LEU A 76 30.61 16.44 28.81
N ARG A 77 31.13 15.81 29.87
CA ARG A 77 32.43 16.09 30.49
C ARG A 77 33.33 14.87 30.44
#